data_AF-A0A948CJF7-F1
#
_entry.id   AF-A0A948CJF7-F1
#
_cell.length_a   1.000
_cell.length_b   1.000
_cell.length_c   1.000
_cell.angle_alpha   90.00
_cell.angle_beta   90.00
_cell.angle_gamma   90.00
#
_symmetry.space_group_name_H-M   'P 1'
#
loop_
_entity.id
_entity.type
_entity.pdbx_description
1 polymer ?
#
loop_
_entity_poly.entity_id
_entity_poly.type
_entity_poly.pdbx_seq_one_letter_code
_entity_poly.pdbx_strand_id
1 'polypeptide(L)'
;MATLSGGDGPVTIEADNGIEWVRDEQKYIARGNAKAIRDNVTINADVLTATYRDAKDGSGTEIWRLEASGNVVMSTPTETAYGDRAVYNIDLQRLRLTGKGLRLVAGDDIVTARDSIDYYQGKQVAVANGDALAVRQDRKISADTLTAAFKPDRTGKLQLAEVQADGNVVITTPNEIARGAQGVYNVPKEIATLTGNVRVTQGKNQLNGQRAEVNMKTGVSRLLAGKAGDGRVRGLFVPDESSRGSTGRSQ
;
A
#
# COMPACT_ATOMS: atom_id res chain seq x y z
N MET A 1 11.58 6.12 2.58
CA MET A 1 10.74 5.68 3.69
C MET A 1 11.61 5.34 4.86
N ALA A 2 11.25 5.80 6.05
CA ALA A 2 11.76 5.24 7.29
C ALA A 2 11.12 3.86 7.43
N THR A 3 11.93 2.83 7.67
CA THR A 3 11.41 1.48 7.87
C THR A 3 10.60 1.43 9.16
N LEU A 4 9.44 0.77 9.15
CA LEU A 4 8.73 0.32 10.36
C LEU A 4 9.51 -0.81 11.08
N SER A 5 10.85 -0.77 10.98
CA SER A 5 11.75 -1.70 11.63
C SER A 5 11.95 -1.22 13.05
N GLY A 6 11.36 -1.93 14.02
CA GLY A 6 11.85 -1.83 15.38
C GLY A 6 13.27 -2.41 15.40
N GLY A 7 14.29 -1.58 15.63
CA GLY A 7 15.66 -2.02 15.90
C GLY A 7 15.81 -2.44 17.35
N ASP A 8 16.92 -3.10 17.72
CA ASP A 8 17.10 -3.80 19.00
C ASP A 8 17.14 -2.93 20.27
N GLY A 9 16.82 -1.64 20.13
CA GLY A 9 16.75 -0.68 21.22
C GLY A 9 15.60 -0.95 22.22
N PRO A 10 15.70 -0.34 23.41
CA PRO A 10 14.68 -0.45 24.45
C PRO A 10 13.34 0.10 23.95
N VAL A 11 12.25 -0.48 24.46
CA VAL A 11 10.88 -0.01 24.22
C VAL A 11 10.44 0.81 25.43
N THR A 12 10.07 2.06 25.20
CA THR A 12 9.40 2.89 26.22
C THR A 12 7.89 2.73 26.10
N ILE A 13 7.20 2.53 27.22
CA ILE A 13 5.73 2.41 27.27
C ILE A 13 5.18 3.41 28.29
N GLU A 14 4.18 4.18 27.88
CA GLU A 14 3.46 5.17 28.68
C GLU A 14 1.95 4.88 28.61
N ALA A 15 1.21 5.16 29.68
CA ALA A 15 -0.24 5.00 29.73
C ALA A 15 -0.86 5.76 30.92
N ASP A 16 -2.09 6.25 30.74
CA ASP A 16 -2.78 7.09 31.74
C ASP A 16 -3.39 6.26 32.88
N ASN A 17 -3.92 5.06 32.58
CA ASN A 17 -4.59 4.21 33.57
C ASN A 17 -3.65 3.14 34.16
N GLY A 18 -2.35 3.24 33.88
CA GLY A 18 -1.31 2.37 34.42
C GLY A 18 -0.85 1.25 33.50
N ILE A 19 0.17 0.52 33.98
CA ILE A 19 0.81 -0.60 33.31
C ILE A 19 0.75 -1.80 34.26
N GLU A 20 0.11 -2.88 33.81
CA GLU A 20 -0.01 -4.15 34.52
C GLU A 20 1.06 -5.12 34.02
N TRP A 21 1.75 -5.78 34.95
CA TRP A 21 2.62 -6.91 34.63
C TRP A 21 1.94 -8.22 35.04
N VAL A 22 1.42 -8.95 34.06
CA VAL A 22 0.74 -10.22 34.25
C VAL A 22 1.75 -11.35 34.04
N ARG A 23 2.48 -11.67 35.11
CA ARG A 23 3.63 -12.58 35.06
C ARG A 23 3.28 -13.99 34.60
N ASP A 24 2.15 -14.53 35.05
CA ASP A 24 1.71 -15.89 34.74
C ASP A 24 1.35 -16.05 33.25
N GLU A 25 0.97 -14.96 32.58
CA GLU A 25 0.71 -14.92 31.14
C GLU A 25 1.88 -14.36 30.32
N GLN A 26 2.97 -13.96 30.99
CA GLN A 26 4.14 -13.32 30.40
C GLN A 26 3.79 -12.07 29.56
N LYS A 27 2.98 -11.17 30.13
CA LYS A 27 2.50 -9.96 29.45
C LYS A 27 2.72 -8.68 30.24
N TYR A 28 2.99 -7.60 29.51
CA TYR A 28 2.79 -6.23 29.98
C TYR A 28 1.56 -5.65 29.28
N ILE A 29 0.67 -5.00 30.03
CA ILE A 29 -0.56 -4.40 29.51
C ILE A 29 -0.62 -2.95 29.96
N ALA A 30 -0.57 -2.02 29.01
CA ALA A 30 -0.69 -0.58 29.25
C ALA A 30 -2.06 -0.09 28.77
N ARG A 31 -2.80 0.64 29.62
CA ARG A 31 -4.20 1.01 29.37
C ARG A 31 -4.44 2.51 29.46
N GLY A 32 -5.28 3.02 28.57
CA GLY A 32 -5.65 4.44 28.52
C GLY A 32 -4.58 5.26 27.81
N ASN A 33 -4.89 5.75 26.60
CA ASN A 33 -3.98 6.52 25.75
C ASN A 33 -2.57 5.92 25.70
N ALA A 34 -2.49 4.60 25.60
CA ALA A 34 -1.25 3.86 25.68
C ALA A 34 -0.35 4.20 24.49
N LYS A 35 0.92 4.46 24.79
CA LYS A 35 1.94 4.85 23.81
C LYS A 35 3.18 3.98 23.96
N ALA A 36 3.65 3.39 22.87
CA ALA A 36 4.94 2.71 22.80
C ALA A 36 5.86 3.44 21.82
N ILE A 37 7.13 3.57 22.20
CA ILE A 37 8.18 4.17 21.36
C ILE A 37 9.34 3.18 21.27
N ARG A 38 9.80 2.92 20.07
CA ARG A 38 11.03 2.17 19.80
C ARG A 38 11.74 2.79 18.60
N ASP A 39 12.97 3.23 18.81
CA ASP A 39 13.75 4.00 17.85
C ASP A 39 12.96 5.20 17.29
N ASN A 40 12.57 5.14 16.01
CA ASN A 40 11.81 6.18 15.31
C ASN A 40 10.33 5.81 15.10
N VAL A 41 9.87 4.70 15.66
CA VAL A 41 8.48 4.24 15.57
C VAL A 41 7.74 4.59 16.85
N THR A 42 6.61 5.26 16.72
CA THR A 42 5.65 5.49 17.80
C THR A 42 4.35 4.77 17.49
N ILE A 43 3.77 4.11 18.48
CA ILE A 43 2.45 3.48 18.40
C ILE A 43 1.58 4.08 19.50
N ASN A 44 0.45 4.66 19.13
CA ASN A 44 -0.59 5.09 20.07
C ASN A 44 -1.82 4.19 19.90
N ALA A 45 -2.47 3.84 21.01
CA ALA A 45 -3.70 3.06 21.03
C ALA A 45 -4.44 3.22 22.38
N ASP A 46 -5.66 2.70 22.48
CA ASP A 46 -6.36 2.65 23.77
C ASP A 46 -5.68 1.67 24.74
N VAL A 47 -5.19 0.55 24.22
CA VAL A 47 -4.47 -0.49 24.97
C VAL A 47 -3.29 -1.01 24.16
N LEU A 48 -2.14 -1.17 24.83
CA LEU A 48 -0.96 -1.87 24.31
C LEU A 48 -0.69 -3.12 25.15
N THR A 49 -0.41 -4.24 24.49
CA THR A 49 -0.02 -5.50 25.13
C THR A 49 1.30 -5.99 24.53
N ALA A 50 2.31 -6.18 25.37
CA ALA A 50 3.58 -6.78 25.00
C ALA A 50 3.67 -8.19 25.61
N THR A 51 3.79 -9.22 24.78
CA THR A 51 4.07 -10.59 25.24
C THR A 51 5.56 -10.83 25.19
N TYR A 52 6.12 -11.27 26.32
CA TYR A 52 7.53 -11.58 26.46
C TYR A 52 7.78 -13.08 26.66
N ARG A 53 9.04 -13.47 26.59
CA ARG A 53 9.55 -14.81 26.94
C ARG A 53 10.95 -14.67 27.53
N ASP A 54 11.47 -15.74 28.11
CA ASP A 54 12.86 -15.78 28.54
C ASP A 54 13.79 -15.81 27.31
N ALA A 55 14.83 -14.98 27.34
CA ALA A 55 15.81 -14.90 26.27
C ALA A 55 16.68 -16.16 26.24
N LYS A 56 16.98 -16.66 25.04
CA LYS A 56 17.71 -17.93 24.85
C LYS A 56 19.14 -17.89 25.38
N ASP A 57 19.74 -16.71 25.41
CA ASP A 57 21.11 -16.47 25.90
C ASP A 57 21.16 -16.23 27.41
N GLY A 58 20.02 -16.28 28.11
CA GLY A 58 19.93 -16.03 29.54
C GLY A 58 20.06 -14.55 29.92
N SER A 59 20.00 -13.63 28.97
CA SER A 59 20.12 -12.18 29.21
C SER A 59 18.91 -11.56 29.95
N GLY A 60 17.85 -12.34 30.18
CA GLY A 60 16.63 -11.90 30.86
C GLY A 60 15.40 -12.26 30.05
N THR A 61 14.50 -11.29 29.85
CA THR A 61 13.27 -11.46 29.06
C THR A 61 13.32 -10.65 27.77
N GLU A 62 12.79 -11.19 26.68
CA GLU A 62 12.62 -10.49 25.40
C GLU A 62 11.15 -10.42 25.01
N ILE A 63 10.73 -9.29 24.41
CA ILE A 63 9.39 -9.16 23.82
C ILE A 63 9.44 -9.77 22.42
N TRP A 64 8.53 -10.71 22.13
CA TRP A 64 8.43 -11.34 20.80
C TRP A 64 7.15 -10.94 20.05
N ARG A 65 6.17 -10.38 20.76
CA ARG A 65 4.89 -9.94 20.19
C ARG A 65 4.37 -8.67 20.84
N LEU A 66 3.98 -7.72 20.01
CA LEU A 66 3.32 -6.48 20.40
C LEU A 66 1.92 -6.42 19.78
N GLU A 67 0.94 -6.01 20.57
CA GLU A 67 -0.43 -5.79 20.14
C GLU A 67 -0.89 -4.40 20.56
N ALA A 68 -1.52 -3.68 19.65
CA ALA A 68 -2.17 -2.40 19.89
C ALA A 68 -3.65 -2.55 19.52
N SER A 69 -4.55 -2.08 20.38
CA SER A 69 -5.99 -2.17 20.13
C SER A 69 -6.72 -0.89 20.54
N GLY A 70 -7.68 -0.48 19.70
CA GLY A 70 -8.44 0.75 19.83
C GLY A 70 -7.66 1.95 19.31
N ASN A 71 -8.26 2.70 18.37
CA ASN A 71 -7.74 3.95 17.81
C ASN A 71 -6.24 3.90 17.46
N VAL A 72 -5.79 2.83 16.81
CA VAL A 72 -4.37 2.59 16.57
C VAL A 72 -3.82 3.59 15.56
N VAL A 73 -2.80 4.32 15.97
CA VAL A 73 -2.01 5.21 15.12
C VAL A 73 -0.54 4.86 15.27
N MET A 74 0.07 4.40 14.18
CA MET A 74 1.51 4.13 14.11
C MET A 74 2.18 5.21 13.29
N SER A 75 3.25 5.80 13.78
CA SER A 75 3.96 6.89 13.12
C SER A 75 5.45 6.63 13.07
N THR A 76 6.05 6.99 11.94
CA THR A 76 7.50 7.15 11.74
C THR A 76 7.75 8.62 11.36
N PRO A 77 9.00 9.06 11.12
CA PRO A 77 9.26 10.41 10.63
C PRO A 77 8.62 10.73 9.27
N THR A 78 8.26 9.72 8.48
CA THR A 78 7.80 9.89 7.09
C THR A 78 6.45 9.26 6.78
N GLU A 79 5.92 8.43 7.68
CA GLU A 79 4.70 7.66 7.45
C GLU A 79 3.78 7.68 8.67
N THR A 80 2.48 7.54 8.44
CA THR A 80 1.50 7.28 9.50
C THR A 80 0.47 6.25 9.04
N ALA A 81 0.26 5.20 9.83
CA ALA A 81 -0.71 4.15 9.60
C ALA A 81 -1.83 4.19 10.66
N TYR A 82 -3.06 3.91 10.23
CA TYR A 82 -4.29 4.01 11.01
C TYR A 82 -5.09 2.71 10.92
N GLY A 83 -5.63 2.25 12.06
CA GLY A 83 -6.55 1.12 12.13
C GLY A 83 -7.11 0.92 13.53
N ASP A 84 -7.86 -0.17 13.74
CA ASP A 84 -8.40 -0.49 15.07
C ASP A 84 -7.48 -1.43 15.85
N ARG A 85 -6.66 -2.22 15.16
CA ARG A 85 -5.74 -3.18 15.78
C ARG A 85 -4.49 -3.36 14.96
N ALA A 86 -3.33 -3.30 15.62
CA ALA A 86 -2.04 -3.68 15.06
C ALA A 86 -1.43 -4.85 15.84
N VAL A 87 -0.86 -5.81 15.13
CA VAL A 87 -0.07 -6.91 15.72
C VAL A 87 1.27 -6.95 15.04
N TYR A 88 2.34 -6.80 15.83
CA TYR A 88 3.70 -7.02 15.36
C TYR A 88 4.27 -8.28 16.00
N ASN A 89 4.60 -9.26 15.16
CA ASN A 89 5.34 -10.45 15.58
C ASN A 89 6.81 -10.24 15.17
N ILE A 90 7.69 -10.15 16.17
CA ILE A 90 9.10 -9.80 16.00
C ILE A 90 9.86 -10.96 15.36
N ASP A 91 9.58 -12.20 15.78
CA ASP A 91 10.23 -13.39 15.22
C ASP A 91 9.91 -13.56 13.73
N LEU A 92 8.66 -13.36 13.36
CA LEU A 92 8.18 -13.44 11.98
C LEU A 92 8.46 -12.15 11.19
N GLN A 93 8.94 -11.10 11.86
CA GLN A 93 9.16 -9.77 11.29
C GLN A 93 7.95 -9.28 10.50
N ARG A 94 6.75 -9.47 11.06
CA ARG A 94 5.47 -9.22 10.41
C ARG A 94 4.60 -8.31 11.24
N LEU A 95 4.26 -7.15 10.69
CA LEU A 95 3.23 -6.26 11.17
C LEU A 95 1.93 -6.51 10.41
N ARG A 96 0.80 -6.55 11.11
CA ARG A 96 -0.54 -6.61 10.53
C ARG A 96 -1.45 -5.57 11.17
N LEU A 97 -2.02 -4.70 10.35
CA LEU A 97 -3.03 -3.72 10.74
C LEU A 97 -4.40 -4.17 10.23
N THR A 98 -5.41 -4.08 11.09
CA THR A 98 -6.80 -4.53 10.84
C THR A 98 -7.80 -3.58 11.50
N GLY A 99 -9.06 -3.62 11.05
CA GLY A 99 -10.12 -2.76 11.57
C GLY A 99 -10.79 -1.95 10.47
N LYS A 100 -11.56 -0.94 10.88
CA LYS A 100 -12.22 0.00 9.97
C LYS A 100 -11.27 1.13 9.59
N GLY A 101 -11.48 1.71 8.41
CA GLY A 101 -10.75 2.90 7.98
C GLY A 101 -9.24 2.70 7.83
N LEU A 102 -8.79 1.49 7.48
CA LEU A 102 -7.38 1.20 7.30
C LEU A 102 -6.77 2.17 6.29
N ARG A 103 -5.74 2.88 6.74
CA ARG A 103 -5.10 3.92 5.95
C ARG A 103 -3.63 4.01 6.29
N LEU A 104 -2.78 4.10 5.28
CA LEU A 104 -1.38 4.46 5.37
C LEU A 104 -1.18 5.76 4.60
N VAL A 105 -0.48 6.72 5.20
CA VAL A 105 -0.10 7.99 4.57
C VAL A 105 1.42 8.09 4.55
N ALA A 106 2.00 8.41 3.39
CA ALA A 106 3.42 8.60 3.19
C ALA A 106 3.67 9.81 2.27
N GLY A 107 3.80 11.00 2.85
CA GLY A 107 3.76 12.25 2.08
C GLY A 107 2.43 12.41 1.35
N ASP A 108 2.48 12.56 0.02
CA ASP A 108 1.28 12.68 -0.84
C ASP A 108 0.64 11.33 -1.19
N ASP A 109 1.25 10.22 -0.77
CA ASP A 109 0.75 8.87 -1.04
C ASP A 109 -0.22 8.44 0.05
N ILE A 110 -1.38 7.93 -0.37
CA ILE A 110 -2.37 7.32 0.52
C ILE A 110 -2.66 5.90 0.04
N VAL A 111 -2.59 4.93 0.95
CA VAL A 111 -3.02 3.55 0.71
C VAL A 111 -4.14 3.20 1.66
N THR A 112 -5.20 2.57 1.16
CA THR A 112 -6.33 2.07 1.95
C THR A 112 -6.63 0.63 1.60
N ALA A 113 -7.28 -0.08 2.53
CA ALA A 113 -7.69 -1.47 2.39
C ALA A 113 -8.95 -1.73 3.23
N ARG A 114 -9.70 -2.77 2.90
CA ARG A 114 -10.88 -3.21 3.66
C ARG A 114 -10.50 -4.22 4.74
N ASP A 115 -9.62 -5.17 4.43
CA ASP A 115 -9.36 -6.33 5.30
C ASP A 115 -8.09 -6.20 6.13
N SER A 116 -6.96 -5.90 5.50
CA SER A 116 -5.70 -5.68 6.22
C SER A 116 -4.67 -4.87 5.45
N ILE A 117 -3.73 -4.29 6.20
CA ILE A 117 -2.44 -3.85 5.67
C ILE A 117 -1.36 -4.61 6.44
N ASP A 118 -0.61 -5.45 5.72
CA ASP A 118 0.47 -6.26 6.26
C ASP A 118 1.83 -5.72 5.80
N TYR A 119 2.84 -5.75 6.66
CA TYR A 119 4.22 -5.44 6.31
C TYR A 119 5.15 -6.57 6.74
N TYR A 120 5.92 -7.08 5.79
CA TYR A 120 6.91 -8.13 5.98
C TYR A 120 8.30 -7.51 5.93
N GLN A 121 8.87 -7.19 7.09
CA GLN A 121 10.10 -6.41 7.18
C GLN A 121 11.29 -7.13 6.53
N GLY A 122 11.48 -8.43 6.80
CA GLY A 122 12.57 -9.21 6.20
C GLY A 122 12.51 -9.30 4.67
N LYS A 123 11.33 -9.12 4.08
CA LYS A 123 11.12 -9.09 2.63
C LYS A 123 11.04 -7.68 2.05
N GLN A 124 10.91 -6.66 2.91
CA GLN A 124 10.63 -5.27 2.52
C GLN A 124 9.42 -5.17 1.58
N VAL A 125 8.32 -5.82 1.97
CA VAL A 125 7.07 -5.86 1.20
C VAL A 125 5.89 -5.45 2.07
N ALA A 126 5.03 -4.56 1.56
CA ALA A 126 3.73 -4.25 2.13
C ALA A 126 2.61 -4.86 1.27
N VAL A 127 1.55 -5.35 1.89
CA VAL A 127 0.38 -5.93 1.22
C VAL A 127 -0.89 -5.30 1.77
N ALA A 128 -1.67 -4.66 0.91
CA ALA A 128 -3.02 -4.16 1.22
C ALA A 128 -4.05 -5.14 0.64
N ASN A 129 -4.93 -5.67 1.49
CA ASN A 129 -5.89 -6.72 1.14
C ASN A 129 -7.34 -6.23 1.25
N GLY A 130 -8.15 -6.57 0.26
CA GLY A 130 -9.56 -6.26 0.17
C GLY A 130 -9.77 -4.84 -0.32
N ASP A 131 -10.32 -4.68 -1.52
CA ASP A 131 -10.64 -3.38 -2.15
C ASP A 131 -9.50 -2.36 -2.00
N ALA A 132 -8.27 -2.83 -2.20
CA ALA A 132 -7.07 -2.06 -1.95
C ALA A 132 -6.96 -0.89 -2.94
N LEU A 133 -6.66 0.29 -2.43
CA LEU A 133 -6.54 1.52 -3.22
C LEU A 133 -5.28 2.28 -2.82
N ALA A 134 -4.43 2.55 -3.79
CA ALA A 134 -3.31 3.48 -3.69
C ALA A 134 -3.61 4.76 -4.48
N VAL A 135 -3.36 5.91 -3.87
CA VAL A 135 -3.59 7.24 -4.44
C VAL A 135 -2.30 8.05 -4.32
N ARG A 136 -1.92 8.71 -5.41
CA ARG A 136 -0.86 9.72 -5.45
C ARG A 136 -1.36 10.89 -6.28
N GLN A 137 -1.66 12.01 -5.61
CA GLN A 137 -2.26 13.19 -6.24
C GLN A 137 -3.57 12.80 -6.98
N ASP A 138 -3.62 12.95 -8.29
CA ASP A 138 -4.75 12.62 -9.18
C ASP A 138 -4.70 11.20 -9.75
N ARG A 139 -3.63 10.44 -9.47
CA ARG A 139 -3.43 9.07 -9.95
C ARG A 139 -3.88 8.05 -8.93
N LYS A 140 -4.55 6.98 -9.40
CA LYS A 140 -5.08 5.92 -8.55
C LYS A 140 -4.79 4.55 -9.13
N ILE A 141 -4.50 3.59 -8.26
CA ILE A 141 -4.44 2.16 -8.58
C ILE A 141 -5.34 1.45 -7.57
N SER A 142 -6.37 0.74 -8.03
CA SER A 142 -7.20 -0.12 -7.18
C SER A 142 -7.19 -1.56 -7.67
N ALA A 143 -7.30 -2.51 -6.74
CA ALA A 143 -7.35 -3.94 -7.00
C ALA A 143 -7.91 -4.69 -5.79
N ASP A 144 -8.16 -5.99 -5.90
CA ASP A 144 -8.51 -6.81 -4.74
C ASP A 144 -7.34 -6.87 -3.75
N THR A 145 -6.11 -6.96 -4.26
CA THR A 145 -4.87 -6.91 -3.48
C THR A 145 -3.81 -6.03 -4.16
N LEU A 146 -3.14 -5.19 -3.36
CA LEU A 146 -1.94 -4.45 -3.78
C LEU A 146 -0.72 -4.91 -2.98
N THR A 147 0.34 -5.30 -3.69
CA THR A 147 1.64 -5.68 -3.09
C THR A 147 2.70 -4.67 -3.50
N ALA A 148 3.23 -3.92 -2.53
CA ALA A 148 4.28 -2.93 -2.72
C ALA A 148 5.63 -3.50 -2.29
N ALA A 149 6.60 -3.52 -3.21
CA ALA A 149 7.98 -3.93 -2.95
C ALA A 149 8.88 -2.70 -2.83
N PHE A 150 9.70 -2.68 -1.77
CA PHE A 150 10.65 -1.61 -1.50
C PHE A 150 12.08 -2.07 -1.77
N LYS A 151 12.94 -1.14 -2.17
CA LYS A 151 14.38 -1.37 -2.32
C LYS A 151 15.16 -0.21 -1.73
N PRO A 152 16.32 -0.45 -1.10
CA PRO A 152 17.19 0.62 -0.64
C PRO A 152 17.72 1.41 -1.85
N ASP A 153 17.74 2.73 -1.73
CA ASP A 153 18.50 3.59 -2.63
C ASP A 153 20.00 3.59 -2.27
N ARG A 154 20.79 4.42 -2.96
CA ARG A 154 22.24 4.51 -2.74
C ARG A 154 22.63 4.96 -1.32
N THR A 155 21.69 5.56 -0.57
CA THR A 155 21.88 6.00 0.82
C THR A 155 21.37 4.97 1.83
N GLY A 156 20.85 3.84 1.37
CA GLY A 156 20.23 2.81 2.22
C GLY A 156 18.77 3.10 2.59
N LYS A 157 18.21 4.25 2.17
CA LYS A 157 16.81 4.59 2.43
C LYS A 157 15.89 3.76 1.53
N LEU A 158 14.89 3.10 2.11
CA LEU A 158 13.92 2.35 1.31
C LEU A 158 13.08 3.26 0.42
N GLN A 159 12.95 2.88 -0.84
CA GLN A 159 12.11 3.53 -1.84
C GLN A 159 11.17 2.51 -2.43
N LEU A 160 9.95 2.96 -2.79
CA LEU A 160 8.99 2.12 -3.49
C LEU A 160 9.54 1.80 -4.88
N ALA A 161 9.71 0.51 -5.18
CA ALA A 161 10.28 0.06 -6.45
C ALA A 161 9.20 -0.45 -7.41
N GLU A 162 8.22 -1.18 -6.86
CA GLU A 162 7.18 -1.83 -7.65
C GLU A 162 5.88 -1.95 -6.85
N VAL A 163 4.75 -1.83 -7.55
CA VAL A 163 3.43 -2.18 -7.02
C VAL A 163 2.80 -3.23 -7.93
N GLN A 164 2.50 -4.40 -7.39
CA GLN A 164 1.72 -5.43 -8.07
C GLN A 164 0.25 -5.30 -7.63
N ALA A 165 -0.64 -5.38 -8.60
CA ALA A 165 -2.08 -5.27 -8.43
C ALA A 165 -2.72 -6.56 -8.97
N ASP A 166 -3.48 -7.24 -8.12
CA ASP A 166 -4.11 -8.52 -8.45
C ASP A 166 -5.61 -8.47 -8.18
N GLY A 167 -6.40 -8.92 -9.15
CA GLY A 167 -7.86 -8.91 -9.10
C GLY A 167 -8.46 -7.53 -9.38
N ASN A 168 -9.44 -7.47 -10.29
CA ASN A 168 -10.25 -6.28 -10.59
C ASN A 168 -9.45 -4.97 -10.72
N VAL A 169 -8.31 -5.02 -11.41
CA VAL A 169 -7.37 -3.89 -11.45
C VAL A 169 -7.95 -2.72 -12.23
N VAL A 170 -7.91 -1.54 -11.62
CA VAL A 170 -8.25 -0.26 -12.26
C VAL A 170 -7.12 0.74 -11.98
N ILE A 171 -6.59 1.32 -13.05
CA ILE A 171 -5.64 2.43 -13.00
C ILE A 171 -6.33 3.66 -13.57
N THR A 172 -6.33 4.73 -12.79
CA THR A 172 -6.88 6.03 -13.19
C THR A 172 -5.77 7.06 -13.22
N THR A 173 -5.70 7.80 -14.32
CA THR A 173 -4.87 9.00 -14.49
C THR A 173 -5.79 10.18 -14.83
N PRO A 174 -5.28 11.42 -14.94
CA PRO A 174 -6.08 12.56 -15.37
C PRO A 174 -6.73 12.37 -16.74
N ASN A 175 -6.12 11.58 -17.60
CA ASN A 175 -6.51 11.46 -19.00
C ASN A 175 -7.37 10.22 -19.27
N GLU A 176 -7.23 9.17 -18.48
CA GLU A 176 -7.78 7.86 -18.83
C GLU A 176 -8.00 6.93 -17.63
N ILE A 177 -8.83 5.91 -17.89
CA ILE A 177 -9.06 4.77 -16.99
C ILE A 177 -8.70 3.48 -17.73
N ALA A 178 -7.73 2.74 -17.21
CA ALA A 178 -7.32 1.43 -17.69
C ALA A 178 -7.78 0.34 -16.71
N ARG A 179 -8.37 -0.74 -17.24
CA ARG A 179 -8.84 -1.90 -16.46
C ARG A 179 -8.17 -3.18 -16.94
N GLY A 180 -7.97 -4.14 -16.04
CA GLY A 180 -7.44 -5.47 -16.36
C GLY A 180 -7.58 -6.44 -15.18
N ALA A 181 -7.15 -7.69 -15.36
CA ALA A 181 -7.13 -8.69 -14.30
C ALA A 181 -5.93 -8.51 -13.34
N GLN A 182 -4.77 -8.13 -13.89
CA GLN A 182 -3.52 -7.94 -13.15
C GLN A 182 -2.79 -6.70 -13.63
N GLY A 183 -1.98 -6.11 -12.76
CA GLY A 183 -1.17 -4.92 -13.04
C GLY A 183 0.18 -4.97 -12.34
N VAL A 184 1.22 -4.44 -13.00
CA VAL A 184 2.54 -4.21 -12.39
C VAL A 184 2.96 -2.78 -12.70
N TYR A 185 3.12 -1.97 -11.66
CA TYR A 185 3.62 -0.60 -11.76
C TYR A 185 5.08 -0.53 -11.33
N ASN A 186 5.97 -0.26 -12.28
CA ASN A 186 7.36 0.03 -12.01
C ASN A 186 7.52 1.52 -11.68
N VAL A 187 7.76 1.83 -10.40
CA VAL A 187 7.76 3.22 -9.92
C VAL A 187 8.92 4.03 -10.49
N PRO A 188 10.19 3.54 -10.51
CA PRO A 188 11.30 4.30 -11.10
C PRO A 188 11.13 4.62 -12.59
N LYS A 189 10.50 3.73 -13.36
CA LYS A 189 10.22 3.95 -14.79
C LYS A 189 8.92 4.70 -15.04
N GLU A 190 8.09 4.83 -14.02
CA GLU A 190 6.73 5.37 -14.10
C GLU A 190 5.85 4.65 -15.15
N ILE A 191 6.02 3.34 -15.33
CA ILE A 191 5.25 2.54 -16.29
C ILE A 191 4.45 1.47 -15.56
N ALA A 192 3.13 1.49 -15.76
CA ALA A 192 2.24 0.41 -15.34
C ALA A 192 1.91 -0.50 -16.52
N THR A 193 2.03 -1.81 -16.33
CA THR A 193 1.61 -2.83 -17.29
C THR A 193 0.35 -3.50 -16.78
N LEU A 194 -0.75 -3.44 -17.51
CA LEU A 194 -1.96 -4.22 -17.23
C LEU A 194 -2.03 -5.44 -18.15
N THR A 195 -2.59 -6.53 -17.65
CA THR A 195 -2.85 -7.77 -18.41
C THR A 195 -4.20 -8.38 -18.07
N GLY A 196 -4.71 -9.20 -18.99
CA GLY A 196 -5.97 -9.92 -18.84
C GLY A 196 -7.18 -9.04 -19.14
N ASN A 197 -7.78 -9.24 -20.31
CA ASN A 197 -8.98 -8.53 -20.78
C ASN A 197 -8.90 -7.00 -20.60
N VAL A 198 -7.80 -6.42 -21.08
CA VAL A 198 -7.50 -5.01 -20.84
C VAL A 198 -8.44 -4.10 -21.61
N ARG A 199 -8.99 -3.11 -20.92
CA ARG A 199 -9.83 -2.06 -21.49
C ARG A 199 -9.34 -0.68 -21.04
N VAL A 200 -9.04 0.20 -21.99
CA VAL A 200 -8.64 1.58 -21.74
C VAL A 200 -9.74 2.51 -22.25
N THR A 201 -10.14 3.47 -21.41
CA THR A 201 -11.13 4.50 -21.72
C THR A 201 -10.47 5.87 -21.63
N GLN A 202 -10.51 6.63 -22.72
CA GLN A 202 -9.99 8.00 -22.77
C GLN A 202 -11.07 8.91 -23.40
N GLY A 203 -11.74 9.72 -22.57
CA GLY A 203 -12.93 10.46 -22.99
C GLY A 203 -14.01 9.52 -23.54
N LYS A 204 -14.41 9.74 -24.81
CA LYS A 204 -15.37 8.87 -25.53
C LYS A 204 -14.71 7.66 -26.20
N ASN A 205 -13.39 7.60 -26.25
CA ASN A 205 -12.65 6.55 -26.94
C ASN A 205 -12.50 5.32 -26.04
N GLN A 206 -12.63 4.14 -26.65
CA GLN A 206 -12.53 2.85 -25.98
C GLN A 206 -11.54 1.96 -26.72
N LEU A 207 -10.57 1.43 -26.00
CA LEU A 207 -9.56 0.53 -26.55
C LEU A 207 -9.56 -0.78 -25.78
N ASN A 208 -9.48 -1.91 -26.49
CA ASN A 208 -9.48 -3.25 -25.90
C ASN A 208 -8.29 -4.05 -26.42
N GLY A 209 -7.65 -4.82 -25.54
CA GLY A 209 -6.51 -5.66 -25.88
C GLY A 209 -6.18 -6.65 -24.76
N GLN A 210 -5.09 -7.41 -24.93
CA GLN A 210 -4.63 -8.37 -23.91
C GLN A 210 -3.65 -7.74 -22.92
N ARG A 211 -2.96 -6.68 -23.33
CA ARG A 211 -1.97 -5.96 -22.53
C ARG A 211 -2.04 -4.47 -22.82
N ALA A 212 -1.84 -3.64 -21.80
CA ALA A 212 -1.56 -2.21 -21.96
C ALA A 212 -0.34 -1.82 -21.14
N GLU A 213 0.41 -0.85 -21.65
CA GLU A 213 1.41 -0.10 -20.92
C GLU A 213 0.91 1.34 -20.76
N VAL A 214 0.85 1.81 -19.52
CA VAL A 214 0.40 3.14 -19.13
C VAL A 214 1.62 3.89 -18.58
N ASN A 215 2.00 5.00 -19.22
CA ASN A 215 2.96 5.92 -18.62
C ASN A 215 2.24 6.76 -17.55
N MET A 216 2.54 6.51 -16.29
CA MET A 216 1.87 7.13 -15.15
C MET A 216 2.23 8.60 -14.98
N LYS A 217 3.27 9.11 -15.65
CA LYS A 217 3.64 10.53 -15.61
C LYS A 217 2.97 11.34 -16.71
N THR A 218 2.94 10.81 -17.93
CA THR A 218 2.36 11.52 -19.08
C THR A 218 0.89 11.19 -19.34
N GLY A 219 0.39 10.09 -18.77
CA GLY A 219 -0.94 9.56 -19.05
C GLY A 219 -1.07 8.99 -20.47
N VAL A 220 0.05 8.64 -21.11
CA VAL A 220 0.06 8.03 -22.45
C VAL A 220 -0.02 6.51 -22.32
N SER A 221 -1.05 5.93 -22.91
CA SER A 221 -1.25 4.47 -23.01
C SER A 221 -0.84 3.90 -24.36
N ARG A 222 -0.25 2.71 -24.32
CA ARG A 222 0.01 1.86 -25.48
C ARG A 222 -0.61 0.48 -25.27
N LEU A 223 -1.55 0.11 -26.13
CA LEU A 223 -2.06 -1.27 -26.16
C LEU A 223 -1.20 -2.15 -27.04
N LEU A 224 -1.06 -3.39 -26.59
CA LEU A 224 -0.25 -4.40 -27.22
C LEU A 224 -1.09 -5.66 -27.40
N ALA A 225 -0.79 -6.40 -28.47
CA ALA A 225 -1.22 -7.78 -28.60
C ALA A 225 -0.68 -8.63 -27.43
N GLY A 226 -1.28 -9.79 -27.18
CA GLY A 226 -0.80 -10.73 -26.17
C GLY A 226 0.61 -11.25 -26.47
N LYS A 227 1.14 -12.09 -25.57
CA LYS A 227 2.44 -12.75 -25.79
C LYS A 227 2.43 -13.47 -27.16
N ALA A 228 3.55 -13.40 -27.88
CA ALA A 228 3.73 -13.97 -29.22
C ALA A 228 2.78 -13.42 -30.32
N GLY A 229 2.17 -12.24 -30.13
CA GLY A 229 1.30 -11.63 -31.14
C GLY A 229 -0.11 -12.23 -31.20
N ASP A 230 -0.46 -13.10 -30.24
CA ASP A 230 -1.80 -13.62 -30.12
C ASP A 230 -2.77 -12.56 -29.56
N GLY A 231 -3.90 -12.36 -30.22
CA GLY A 231 -4.89 -11.35 -29.87
C GLY A 231 -4.78 -10.04 -30.67
N ARG A 232 -5.93 -9.57 -31.17
CA ARG A 232 -6.06 -8.30 -31.92
C ARG A 232 -6.41 -7.16 -30.96
N VAL A 233 -5.70 -6.05 -31.07
CA VAL A 233 -6.13 -4.79 -30.44
C VAL A 233 -7.31 -4.22 -31.23
N ARG A 234 -8.33 -3.72 -30.54
CA ARG A 234 -9.50 -3.07 -31.13
C ARG A 234 -9.69 -1.70 -30.51
N GLY A 235 -9.86 -0.67 -31.33
CA GLY A 235 -10.17 0.69 -30.89
C GLY A 235 -11.48 1.17 -31.48
N LEU A 236 -12.32 1.77 -30.65
CA LEU A 236 -13.44 2.61 -31.07
C LEU A 236 -13.04 4.06 -30.80
N PHE A 237 -12.93 4.82 -31.88
CA PHE A 237 -12.67 6.25 -31.83
C PHE A 237 -13.94 6.98 -32.21
N VAL A 238 -14.38 7.89 -31.35
CA VAL A 238 -15.55 8.72 -31.61
C VAL A 238 -15.05 10.11 -32.02
N PRO A 239 -15.17 10.50 -33.30
CA PRO A 239 -14.81 11.84 -33.73
C PRO A 239 -15.72 12.89 -33.07
N ASP A 240 -15.16 14.01 -32.62
CA ASP A 240 -15.99 15.14 -32.19
C ASP A 240 -16.63 15.84 -33.41
N GLU A 241 -17.93 16.07 -33.33
CA GLU A 241 -18.74 16.62 -34.43
C GLU A 241 -18.44 18.09 -34.78
N SER A 242 -17.49 18.74 -34.10
CA SER A 242 -17.15 20.15 -34.30
C SER A 242 -16.32 20.46 -35.55
N SER A 243 -15.99 19.47 -36.39
CA SER A 243 -15.23 19.68 -37.64
C SER A 243 -15.99 19.39 -38.94
N ARG A 244 -17.30 19.07 -38.89
CA ARG A 244 -18.13 18.84 -40.09
C ARG A 244 -19.00 20.04 -40.53
N GLY A 245 -18.72 21.24 -40.05
CA GLY A 245 -19.60 22.40 -40.26
C GLY A 245 -18.93 23.69 -40.75
N SER A 246 -18.03 23.66 -41.74
CA SER A 246 -17.69 24.89 -42.50
C SER A 246 -17.14 24.61 -43.91
N THR A 247 -17.83 23.78 -44.70
CA THR A 247 -17.56 23.72 -46.14
C THR A 247 -18.89 23.68 -46.87
N GLY A 248 -19.36 24.86 -47.29
CA GLY A 248 -20.48 24.97 -48.23
C GLY A 248 -21.36 26.19 -48.06
N ARG A 249 -20.90 27.35 -48.55
CA ARG A 249 -21.62 28.15 -49.58
C ARG A 249 -20.82 29.40 -49.93
N SER A 250 -20.09 29.30 -51.04
CA SER A 250 -19.89 30.40 -51.97
C SER A 250 -21.12 30.48 -52.88
N GLN A 251 -21.83 31.60 -52.91
CA GLN A 251 -22.22 32.34 -54.13
C GLN A 251 -22.45 33.79 -53.73
#